data_AF-U6DT04-F1
#
_entry.id   AF-U6DT04-F1
#
_cell.length_a   1.000
_cell.length_b   1.000
_cell.length_c   1.000
_cell.angle_alpha   90.00
_cell.angle_beta   90.00
_cell.angle_gamma   90.00
#
_symmetry.space_group_name_H-M   'P 1'
#
loop_
_entity.id
_entity.type
_entity.pdbx_description
1 polymer ?
#
loop_
_entity_poly.entity_id
_entity_poly.type
_entity_poly.pdbx_seq_one_letter_code
_entity_poly.pdbx_strand_id
1 'polypeptide(L)'
;NDAGKISSKTELEKNSGGGTKYRTERDHMMCKLMCLCIAYSSTIGGLTTITGTSTNLIFAEHFNMRYPDCHCINFGSWFMLSFPAAIIILLLSWIWLQWLFLGFNFKEMFKCGKTKTAKQKACAEVIKQEYQKLGPLRYQEIVTLVLFIVMALLWFSRDPGFISGWSALFPKYPGFATDSTVALLIGILFFLIPAKRLTKTTPTGEIVAFDYSPLITWKEFQSFMPWDIAILVGGGFALADGCEESGLSKWIGNKLSPLGSLPVWLNIFISSFLV
;
A
#
# COMPACT_ATOMS: atom_id res chain seq x y z
N ASN A 1 37.06 -47.05 25.04
CA ASN A 1 37.30 -45.66 24.58
C ASN A 1 36.18 -45.10 23.68
N ASP A 2 34.99 -45.70 23.65
CA ASP A 2 33.92 -45.29 22.72
C ASP A 2 32.80 -44.45 23.34
N ALA A 3 32.75 -44.30 24.67
CA ALA A 3 31.77 -43.42 25.33
C ALA A 3 32.08 -41.91 25.12
N GLY A 4 33.36 -41.53 25.02
CA GLY A 4 33.76 -40.13 24.78
C GLY A 4 33.56 -39.64 23.35
N LYS A 5 33.49 -40.55 22.37
CA LYS A 5 33.29 -40.22 20.94
C LYS A 5 31.81 -40.03 20.58
N ILE A 6 30.91 -40.64 21.34
CA ILE A 6 29.45 -40.47 21.17
C ILE A 6 29.02 -39.17 21.85
N SER A 7 29.51 -38.85 23.06
CA SER A 7 29.18 -37.58 23.74
C SER A 7 29.63 -36.34 22.96
N SER A 8 30.81 -36.39 22.33
CA SER A 8 31.30 -35.29 21.50
C SER A 8 30.51 -35.11 20.21
N LYS A 9 29.99 -36.18 19.59
CA LYS A 9 29.09 -36.07 18.43
C LYS A 9 27.70 -35.54 18.80
N THR A 10 27.14 -35.95 19.94
CA THR A 10 25.84 -35.46 20.41
C THR A 10 25.90 -34.00 20.88
N GLU A 11 27.05 -33.52 21.35
CA GLU A 11 27.27 -32.09 21.67
C GLU A 11 27.61 -31.23 20.45
N LEU A 12 28.24 -31.79 19.41
CA LEU A 12 28.50 -31.08 18.15
C LEU A 12 27.25 -30.91 17.27
N GLU A 13 26.27 -31.81 17.35
CA GLU A 13 25.00 -31.66 16.61
C GLU A 13 24.00 -30.70 17.28
N LYS A 14 24.17 -30.36 18.56
CA LYS A 14 23.28 -29.40 19.24
C LYS A 14 23.59 -27.93 18.94
N ASN A 15 24.69 -27.64 18.23
CA ASN A 15 25.07 -26.30 17.80
C ASN A 15 24.74 -25.98 16.34
N SER A 16 24.03 -26.87 15.63
CA SER A 16 23.54 -26.62 14.26
C SER A 16 22.16 -25.95 14.23
N GLY A 17 21.94 -24.98 15.13
CA GLY A 17 20.78 -24.09 15.16
C GLY A 17 21.25 -22.66 14.96
N GLY A 18 21.58 -22.31 13.72
CA GLY A 18 22.01 -20.97 13.32
C GLY A 18 20.90 -19.92 13.44
N GLY A 19 20.55 -19.55 14.67
CA GLY A 19 19.80 -18.34 14.97
C GLY A 19 20.79 -17.25 15.38
N THR A 20 20.86 -16.16 14.61
CA THR A 20 21.71 -15.01 14.91
C THR A 20 21.43 -14.52 16.34
N LYS A 21 22.31 -14.82 17.29
CA LYS A 21 22.16 -14.34 18.68
C LYS A 21 22.29 -12.82 18.68
N TYR A 22 21.20 -12.13 19.03
CA TYR A 22 21.22 -10.68 19.24
C TYR A 22 22.27 -10.32 20.31
N ARG A 23 22.98 -9.20 20.11
CA ARG A 23 24.09 -8.79 21.01
C ARG A 23 23.58 -8.34 22.38
N THR A 24 22.35 -7.81 22.46
CA THR A 24 21.67 -7.41 23.70
C THR A 24 20.16 -7.60 23.58
N GLU A 25 19.46 -7.73 24.72
CA GLU A 25 17.98 -7.73 24.77
C GLU A 25 17.39 -6.46 24.15
N ARG A 26 18.04 -5.30 24.33
CA ARG A 26 17.63 -4.05 23.67
C ARG A 26 17.72 -4.16 22.14
N ASP A 27 18.78 -4.75 21.60
CA ASP A 27 18.93 -4.93 20.15
C ASP A 27 17.85 -5.87 19.59
N HIS A 28 17.47 -6.91 20.35
CA HIS A 28 16.38 -7.82 19.99
C HIS A 28 15.03 -7.11 19.99
N MET A 29 14.72 -6.34 21.02
CA MET A 29 13.47 -5.57 21.13
C MET A 29 13.38 -4.47 20.06
N MET A 30 14.51 -3.83 19.71
CA MET A 30 14.59 -2.88 18.60
C MET A 30 14.32 -3.54 17.24
N CYS A 31 14.87 -4.73 17.00
CA CYS A 31 14.60 -5.49 15.78
C CYS A 31 13.09 -5.81 15.65
N LYS A 32 12.48 -6.35 16.72
CA LYS A 32 11.03 -6.61 16.77
C LYS A 32 10.21 -5.36 16.51
N LEU A 33 10.56 -4.26 17.18
CA LEU A 33 9.89 -2.98 17.01
C LEU A 33 9.98 -2.49 15.57
N MET A 34 11.16 -2.53 14.94
CA MET A 34 11.33 -2.09 13.55
C MET A 34 10.49 -2.93 12.57
N CYS A 35 10.53 -4.27 12.69
CA CYS A 35 9.72 -5.14 11.84
C CYS A 35 8.22 -4.86 12.00
N LEU A 36 7.76 -4.68 13.24
CA LEU A 36 6.35 -4.43 13.54
C LEU A 36 5.91 -3.03 13.10
N CYS A 37 6.76 -2.01 13.26
CA CYS A 37 6.53 -0.67 12.74
C CYS A 37 6.38 -0.68 11.21
N ILE A 38 7.23 -1.41 10.48
CA ILE A 38 7.14 -1.51 9.02
C ILE A 38 5.82 -2.18 8.62
N ALA A 39 5.47 -3.29 9.27
CA ALA A 39 4.22 -4.01 8.99
C ALA A 39 2.98 -3.13 9.24
N TYR A 40 2.85 -2.50 10.41
CA TYR A 40 1.72 -1.61 10.70
C TYR A 40 1.69 -0.38 9.80
N SER A 41 2.84 0.23 9.51
CA SER A 41 2.90 1.40 8.62
C SER A 41 2.45 1.04 7.21
N SER A 42 2.81 -0.15 6.71
CA SER A 42 2.35 -0.64 5.42
C SER A 42 0.83 -0.82 5.39
N THR A 43 0.25 -1.42 6.42
CA THR A 43 -1.21 -1.61 6.53
C THR A 43 -1.96 -0.28 6.62
N ILE A 44 -1.49 0.65 7.47
CA ILE A 44 -2.10 1.97 7.65
C ILE A 44 -1.97 2.81 6.36
N GLY A 45 -0.82 2.73 5.68
CA GLY A 45 -0.62 3.37 4.39
C GLY A 45 -1.61 2.88 3.33
N GLY A 46 -1.91 1.57 3.32
CA GLY A 46 -2.91 0.97 2.43
C GLY A 46 -4.33 1.49 2.62
N LEU A 47 -4.70 1.98 3.81
CA LEU A 47 -6.01 2.57 4.08
C LEU A 47 -6.19 3.96 3.43
N THR A 48 -5.09 4.64 3.12
CA THR A 48 -5.09 6.06 2.72
C THR A 48 -5.77 6.31 1.37
N THR A 49 -5.60 5.39 0.41
CA THR A 49 -6.13 5.54 -0.95
C THR A 49 -7.04 4.36 -1.31
N ILE A 50 -8.00 4.58 -2.22
CA ILE A 50 -8.88 3.50 -2.70
C ILE A 50 -8.07 2.35 -3.31
N THR A 51 -6.98 2.68 -4.00
CA THR A 51 -6.08 1.70 -4.65
C THR A 51 -5.07 1.07 -3.69
N GLY A 52 -5.07 1.45 -2.40
CA GLY A 52 -4.07 0.98 -1.44
C GLY A 52 -4.24 -0.49 -1.05
N THR A 53 -5.47 -0.95 -0.90
CA THR A 53 -5.80 -2.36 -0.65
C THR A 53 -6.97 -2.81 -1.53
N SER A 54 -7.01 -4.12 -1.84
CA SER A 54 -8.12 -4.70 -2.61
C SER A 54 -9.47 -4.52 -1.93
N THR A 55 -9.52 -4.57 -0.59
CA THR A 55 -10.76 -4.39 0.18
C THR A 55 -11.41 -3.03 -0.05
N ASN A 56 -10.61 -1.96 -0.13
CA ASN A 56 -11.12 -0.60 -0.36
C ASN A 56 -11.72 -0.48 -1.77
N LEU A 57 -11.04 -1.06 -2.76
CA LEU A 57 -11.52 -1.08 -4.14
C LEU A 57 -12.83 -1.87 -4.28
N ILE A 58 -12.91 -3.05 -3.66
CA ILE A 58 -14.14 -3.88 -3.66
C ILE A 58 -15.30 -3.11 -3.04
N PHE A 59 -15.06 -2.47 -1.89
CA PHE A 59 -16.08 -1.67 -1.22
C PHE A 59 -16.56 -0.51 -2.10
N ALA A 60 -15.64 0.27 -2.67
CA ALA A 60 -15.97 1.40 -3.52
C ALA A 60 -16.78 0.96 -4.75
N GLU A 61 -16.39 -0.13 -5.39
CA GLU A 61 -17.09 -0.67 -6.57
C GLU A 61 -18.49 -1.17 -6.20
N HIS A 62 -18.59 -2.00 -5.16
CA HIS A 62 -19.88 -2.53 -4.72
C HIS A 62 -20.84 -1.42 -4.28
N PHE A 63 -20.33 -0.41 -3.57
CA PHE A 63 -21.12 0.75 -3.17
C PHE A 63 -21.65 1.51 -4.39
N ASN A 64 -20.81 1.78 -5.39
CA ASN A 64 -21.20 2.47 -6.62
C ASN A 64 -22.20 1.66 -7.46
N MET A 65 -22.05 0.33 -7.51
CA MET A 65 -23.03 -0.55 -8.16
C MET A 65 -24.39 -0.54 -7.44
N ARG A 66 -24.38 -0.54 -6.10
CA ARG A 66 -25.59 -0.60 -5.28
C ARG A 66 -26.33 0.74 -5.20
N TYR A 67 -25.60 1.85 -5.24
CA TYR A 67 -26.11 3.22 -5.15
C TYR A 67 -25.62 4.08 -6.32
N PRO A 68 -26.09 3.80 -7.55
CA PRO A 68 -25.59 4.46 -8.76
C PRO A 68 -25.82 5.97 -8.77
N ASP A 69 -26.84 6.47 -8.07
CA ASP A 69 -27.14 7.90 -7.97
C ASP A 69 -26.24 8.64 -6.95
N CYS A 70 -25.49 7.92 -6.09
CA CYS A 70 -24.56 8.51 -5.13
C CYS A 70 -23.12 8.36 -5.60
N HIS A 71 -22.61 9.37 -6.33
CA HIS A 71 -21.19 9.46 -6.69
C HIS A 71 -20.32 10.04 -5.56
N CYS A 72 -20.74 9.81 -4.33
CA CYS A 72 -20.12 10.31 -3.11
C CYS A 72 -18.74 9.67 -2.84
N ILE A 73 -18.47 8.48 -3.38
CA ILE A 73 -17.20 7.76 -3.22
C ILE A 73 -16.39 7.86 -4.52
N ASN A 74 -15.36 8.69 -4.48
CA ASN A 74 -14.36 8.84 -5.53
C ASN A 74 -12.96 8.90 -4.92
N PHE A 75 -11.91 8.81 -5.75
CA PHE A 75 -10.53 8.84 -5.25
C PHE A 75 -10.25 10.03 -4.30
N GLY A 76 -10.71 11.23 -4.68
CA GLY A 76 -10.51 12.46 -3.90
C GLY A 76 -11.29 12.47 -2.58
N SER A 77 -12.56 12.10 -2.60
CA SER A 77 -13.42 12.08 -1.40
C SER A 77 -12.95 11.01 -0.40
N TRP A 78 -12.55 9.83 -0.89
CA TRP A 78 -11.94 8.81 -0.05
C TRP A 78 -10.64 9.29 0.57
N PHE A 79 -9.76 9.90 -0.22
CA PHE A 79 -8.49 10.41 0.31
C PHE A 79 -8.73 11.46 1.40
N MET A 80 -9.65 12.40 1.17
CA MET A 80 -9.99 13.44 2.16
C MET A 80 -10.54 12.86 3.47
N LEU A 81 -11.26 11.75 3.41
CA LEU A 81 -11.74 11.03 4.59
C LEU A 81 -10.62 10.21 5.28
N SER A 82 -9.91 9.40 4.49
CA SER A 82 -9.03 8.34 4.99
C SER A 82 -7.63 8.84 5.32
N PHE A 83 -7.11 9.87 4.64
CA PHE A 83 -5.75 10.39 4.89
C PHE A 83 -5.60 11.01 6.29
N PRO A 84 -6.50 11.91 6.77
CA PRO A 84 -6.42 12.41 8.13
C PRO A 84 -6.54 11.30 9.17
N ALA A 85 -7.46 10.34 8.95
CA ALA A 85 -7.62 9.18 9.82
C ALA A 85 -6.35 8.31 9.84
N ALA A 86 -5.72 8.05 8.70
CA ALA A 86 -4.47 7.29 8.60
C ALA A 86 -3.32 7.99 9.32
N ILE A 87 -3.20 9.32 9.26
CA ILE A 87 -2.20 10.07 10.04
C ILE A 87 -2.44 9.88 11.55
N ILE A 88 -3.69 10.02 12.00
CA ILE A 88 -4.04 9.85 13.41
C ILE A 88 -3.70 8.44 13.87
N ILE A 89 -4.12 7.42 13.12
CA ILE A 89 -3.84 6.00 13.44
C ILE A 89 -2.33 5.74 13.42
N LEU A 90 -1.59 6.28 12.44
CA LEU A 90 -0.14 6.13 12.37
C LEU A 90 0.55 6.72 13.60
N LEU A 91 0.16 7.91 14.04
CA LEU A 91 0.69 8.55 15.25
C LEU A 91 0.34 7.73 16.51
N LEU A 92 -0.90 7.26 16.63
CA LEU A 92 -1.33 6.43 17.76
C LEU A 92 -0.60 5.09 17.79
N SER A 93 -0.46 4.41 16.65
CA SER A 93 0.30 3.16 16.53
C SER A 93 1.78 3.36 16.85
N TRP A 94 2.37 4.46 16.38
CA TRP A 94 3.75 4.81 16.70
C TRP A 94 3.96 4.99 18.21
N ILE A 95 3.10 5.76 18.87
CA ILE A 95 3.14 5.95 20.33
C ILE A 95 2.95 4.62 21.06
N TRP A 96 1.98 3.80 20.63
CA TRP A 96 1.69 2.50 21.24
C TRP A 96 2.87 1.52 21.14
N LEU A 97 3.48 1.40 19.95
CA LEU A 97 4.61 0.51 19.71
C LEU A 97 5.87 0.98 20.45
N GLN A 98 6.12 2.28 20.49
CA GLN A 98 7.19 2.83 21.32
C GLN A 98 6.97 2.52 22.79
N TRP A 99 5.75 2.71 23.29
CA TRP A 99 5.42 2.40 24.67
C TRP A 99 5.65 0.92 24.99
N LEU A 100 5.19 0.01 24.14
CA LEU A 100 5.28 -1.43 24.35
C LEU A 100 6.72 -1.97 24.34
N PHE A 101 7.58 -1.47 23.44
CA PHE A 101 8.93 -2.02 23.24
C PHE A 101 10.07 -1.21 23.87
N LEU A 102 9.88 0.10 24.07
CA LEU A 102 10.90 1.03 24.59
C LEU A 102 10.54 1.63 25.97
N GLY A 103 9.29 1.52 26.41
CA GLY A 103 8.79 2.06 27.68
C GLY A 103 8.56 3.59 27.68
N PHE A 104 8.05 4.14 28.79
CA PHE A 104 7.84 5.58 29.01
C PHE A 104 9.18 6.32 29.24
N ASN A 105 10.00 6.49 28.20
CA ASN A 105 11.16 7.38 28.24
C ASN A 105 10.96 8.61 27.34
N PHE A 106 9.87 9.35 27.56
CA PHE A 106 9.56 10.62 26.86
C PHE A 106 10.72 11.62 26.91
N LYS A 107 11.53 11.58 27.98
CA LYS A 107 12.73 12.42 28.15
C LYS A 107 13.87 12.09 27.19
N GLU A 108 13.94 10.87 26.65
CA GLU A 108 14.88 10.51 25.56
C GLU A 108 14.27 10.76 24.19
N MET A 109 12.95 10.61 24.07
CA MET A 109 12.18 10.82 22.84
C MET A 109 12.22 12.29 22.36
N PHE A 110 12.11 13.25 23.29
CA PHE A 110 12.23 14.70 23.01
C PHE A 110 13.67 15.23 23.10
N LYS A 111 14.67 14.40 23.41
CA LYS A 111 16.09 14.77 23.29
C LYS A 111 16.56 14.68 21.83
N CYS A 112 15.79 15.30 20.92
CA CYS A 112 16.24 15.56 19.57
C CYS A 112 17.33 16.65 19.65
N GLY A 113 18.60 16.28 19.78
CA GLY A 113 19.71 17.25 19.69
C GLY A 113 20.93 17.07 20.59
N LYS A 114 21.04 16.05 21.47
CA LYS A 114 22.32 15.80 22.17
C LYS A 114 23.21 14.82 21.39
N THR A 115 24.52 15.08 21.46
CA THR A 115 25.63 14.40 20.76
C THR A 115 25.32 12.97 20.36
N LYS A 116 25.20 12.73 19.04
CA LYS A 116 25.00 11.40 18.46
C LYS A 116 26.05 10.44 19.03
N THR A 117 25.60 9.39 19.71
CA THR A 117 26.46 8.32 20.21
C THR A 117 27.28 7.74 19.04
N ALA A 118 28.50 7.24 19.28
CA ALA A 118 29.34 6.68 18.21
C ALA A 118 28.60 5.64 17.33
N LYS A 119 27.72 4.82 17.94
CA LYS A 119 26.83 3.89 17.23
C LYS A 119 25.84 4.57 16.28
N GLN A 120 25.24 5.69 16.68
CA GLN A 120 24.32 6.46 15.82
C GLN A 120 25.04 7.12 14.65
N LYS A 121 26.27 7.60 14.86
CA LYS A 121 27.12 8.12 13.77
C LYS A 121 27.47 7.02 12.77
N ALA A 122 27.87 5.85 13.26
CA ALA A 122 28.16 4.69 12.39
C ALA A 122 26.92 4.25 11.60
N CYS A 123 25.74 4.18 12.22
CA CYS A 123 24.48 3.86 11.54
C CYS A 123 24.11 4.90 10.47
N ALA A 124 24.21 6.19 10.80
CA ALA A 124 23.93 7.26 9.84
C ALA A 124 24.90 7.23 8.64
N GLU A 125 26.17 6.87 8.88
CA GLU A 125 27.15 6.73 7.80
C GLU A 125 26.81 5.56 6.88
N VAL A 126 26.35 4.41 7.42
CA VAL A 126 25.87 3.29 6.61
C VAL A 126 24.69 3.72 5.74
N ILE A 127 23.69 4.42 6.31
CA ILE A 127 22.53 4.93 5.53
C ILE A 127 22.99 5.88 4.42
N LYS A 128 23.94 6.78 4.73
CA LYS A 128 24.48 7.72 3.76
C LYS A 128 25.25 7.01 2.64
N GLN A 129 26.03 5.99 2.98
CA GLN A 129 26.75 5.17 2.00
C GLN A 129 25.78 4.42 1.08
N GLU A 130 24.74 3.78 1.63
CA GLU A 130 23.71 3.13 0.83
C GLU A 130 22.94 4.11 -0.06
N TYR A 131 22.63 5.31 0.44
CA TYR A 131 22.02 6.37 -0.37
C TYR A 131 22.93 6.83 -1.51
N GLN A 132 24.24 6.97 -1.27
CA GLN A 132 25.21 7.32 -2.30
C GLN A 132 25.37 6.22 -3.37
N LYS A 133 25.17 4.95 -3.02
CA LYS A 133 25.22 3.82 -3.97
C LYS A 133 24.06 3.82 -4.97
N LEU A 134 22.93 4.46 -4.67
CA LEU A 134 21.79 4.55 -5.60
C LEU A 134 22.14 5.35 -6.86
N GLY A 135 23.02 6.35 -6.73
CA GLY A 135 23.40 7.23 -7.83
C GLY A 135 22.32 8.25 -8.20
N PRO A 136 22.49 9.00 -9.30
CA PRO A 136 21.50 9.96 -9.78
C PRO A 136 20.25 9.26 -10.34
N LEU A 137 19.09 9.93 -10.23
CA LEU A 137 17.81 9.43 -10.75
C LEU A 137 17.92 9.09 -12.24
N ARG A 138 17.51 7.88 -12.59
CA ARG A 138 17.52 7.39 -13.96
C ARG A 138 16.35 7.99 -14.74
N TYR A 139 16.49 8.08 -16.05
CA TYR A 139 15.42 8.58 -16.93
C TYR A 139 14.09 7.85 -16.72
N GLN A 140 14.12 6.52 -16.58
CA GLN A 140 12.94 5.68 -16.34
C GLN A 140 12.23 6.07 -15.04
N GLU A 141 12.98 6.27 -13.96
CA GLU A 141 12.45 6.67 -12.65
C GLU A 141 11.77 8.04 -12.73
N ILE A 142 12.35 8.98 -13.48
CA ILE A 142 11.77 10.31 -13.71
C ILE A 142 10.47 10.20 -14.51
N VAL A 143 10.45 9.45 -15.61
CA VAL A 143 9.24 9.27 -16.42
C VAL A 143 8.12 8.60 -15.62
N THR A 144 8.45 7.54 -14.86
CA THR A 144 7.49 6.87 -13.97
C THR A 144 6.95 7.82 -12.91
N LEU A 145 7.80 8.66 -12.30
CA LEU A 145 7.38 9.67 -11.33
C LEU A 145 6.43 10.70 -11.96
N VAL A 146 6.73 11.17 -13.18
CA VAL A 146 5.86 12.10 -13.92
C VAL A 146 4.51 11.46 -14.21
N LEU A 147 4.48 10.22 -14.73
CA LEU A 147 3.23 9.50 -14.99
C LEU A 147 2.41 9.29 -13.71
N PHE A 148 3.07 8.98 -12.59
CA PHE A 148 2.42 8.85 -11.29
C PHE A 148 1.80 10.18 -10.82
N ILE A 149 2.52 11.30 -10.94
CA ILE A 149 2.00 12.62 -10.59
C ILE A 149 0.81 12.99 -11.50
N VAL A 150 0.92 12.74 -12.80
CA VAL A 150 -0.18 12.99 -13.76
C VAL A 150 -1.41 12.15 -13.39
N MET A 151 -1.23 10.87 -13.07
CA MET A 151 -2.30 9.97 -12.62
C MET A 151 -2.97 10.50 -11.36
N ALA A 152 -2.18 10.89 -10.34
CA ALA A 152 -2.71 11.44 -9.10
C ALA A 152 -3.51 12.74 -9.36
N LEU A 153 -2.97 13.66 -10.16
CA LEU A 153 -3.67 14.89 -10.52
C LEU A 153 -4.97 14.60 -11.25
N LEU A 154 -4.98 13.66 -12.20
CA LEU A 154 -6.20 13.25 -12.90
C LEU A 154 -7.24 12.64 -11.94
N TRP A 155 -6.84 11.80 -10.99
CA TRP A 155 -7.77 11.28 -9.99
C TRP A 155 -8.36 12.38 -9.10
N PHE A 156 -7.54 13.27 -8.56
CA PHE A 156 -8.03 14.35 -7.68
C PHE A 156 -8.87 15.40 -8.43
N SER A 157 -8.59 15.65 -9.71
CA SER A 157 -9.31 16.64 -10.51
C SER A 157 -10.53 16.08 -11.26
N ARG A 158 -10.82 14.76 -11.13
CA ARG A 158 -11.95 14.10 -11.82
C ARG A 158 -13.29 14.70 -11.42
N ASP A 159 -13.56 14.70 -10.12
CA ASP A 159 -14.76 15.29 -9.55
C ASP A 159 -14.48 15.73 -8.10
N PRO A 160 -13.82 16.88 -7.92
CA PRO A 160 -13.36 17.33 -6.61
C PRO A 160 -14.51 17.82 -5.71
N GLY A 161 -15.75 17.92 -6.20
CA GLY A 161 -16.94 18.29 -5.43
C GLY A 161 -17.13 19.78 -5.13
N PHE A 162 -16.06 20.58 -5.14
CA PHE A 162 -16.14 22.05 -4.97
C PHE A 162 -16.11 22.84 -6.28
N ILE A 163 -15.59 22.25 -7.36
CA ILE A 163 -15.58 22.78 -8.73
C ILE A 163 -15.94 21.63 -9.67
N SER A 164 -16.55 21.93 -10.83
CA SER A 164 -16.74 20.95 -11.89
C SER A 164 -15.40 20.38 -12.35
N GLY A 165 -15.14 19.12 -12.05
CA GLY A 165 -13.91 18.42 -12.47
C GLY A 165 -13.88 18.15 -13.97
N TRP A 166 -12.79 17.55 -14.45
CA TRP A 166 -12.65 17.26 -15.88
C TRP A 166 -13.65 16.21 -16.38
N SER A 167 -14.30 15.44 -15.50
CA SER A 167 -15.39 14.52 -15.88
C SER A 167 -16.54 15.26 -16.58
N ALA A 168 -16.80 16.52 -16.19
CA ALA A 168 -17.84 17.36 -16.77
C ALA A 168 -17.56 17.77 -18.24
N LEU A 169 -16.33 17.61 -18.72
CA LEU A 169 -15.97 17.83 -20.13
C LEU A 169 -16.53 16.76 -21.06
N PHE A 170 -17.00 15.63 -20.52
CA PHE A 170 -17.55 14.50 -21.27
C PHE A 170 -19.05 14.28 -21.00
N PRO A 171 -19.92 15.30 -21.17
CA PRO A 171 -21.35 15.19 -20.82
C PRO A 171 -22.11 14.19 -21.69
N LYS A 172 -21.57 13.85 -22.87
CA LYS A 172 -22.18 12.91 -23.82
C LYS A 172 -22.00 11.43 -23.42
N TYR A 173 -21.09 11.13 -22.50
CA TYR A 173 -20.75 9.77 -22.08
C TYR A 173 -20.78 9.65 -20.55
N PRO A 174 -21.97 9.78 -19.92
CA PRO A 174 -22.10 9.65 -18.47
C PRO A 174 -21.64 8.24 -18.03
N GLY A 175 -20.86 8.19 -16.95
CA GLY A 175 -20.35 6.94 -16.37
C GLY A 175 -19.05 6.39 -16.96
N PHE A 176 -18.50 6.95 -18.05
CA PHE A 176 -17.23 6.50 -18.63
C PHE A 176 -16.00 7.26 -18.07
N ALA A 177 -16.20 8.47 -17.54
CA ALA A 177 -15.15 9.26 -16.90
C ALA A 177 -14.94 8.81 -15.44
N THR A 178 -14.29 7.65 -15.26
CA THR A 178 -14.05 7.03 -13.93
C THR A 178 -12.57 7.02 -13.55
N ASP A 179 -12.28 6.65 -12.29
CA ASP A 179 -10.90 6.46 -11.79
C ASP A 179 -10.20 5.32 -12.54
N SER A 180 -10.96 4.30 -12.95
CA SER A 180 -10.49 3.17 -13.75
C SER A 180 -10.05 3.61 -15.14
N THR A 181 -10.75 4.56 -15.77
CA THR A 181 -10.37 5.10 -17.08
C THR A 181 -9.02 5.82 -17.03
N VAL A 182 -8.75 6.58 -15.97
CA VAL A 182 -7.44 7.21 -15.74
C VAL A 182 -6.35 6.15 -15.57
N ALA A 183 -6.60 5.12 -14.74
CA ALA A 183 -5.65 4.04 -14.51
C ALA A 183 -5.32 3.27 -15.80
N LEU A 184 -6.33 2.98 -16.62
CA LEU A 184 -6.17 2.32 -17.93
C LEU A 184 -5.32 3.17 -18.89
N LEU A 185 -5.62 4.46 -18.99
CA LEU A 185 -4.89 5.39 -19.86
C LEU A 185 -3.40 5.42 -19.49
N ILE A 186 -3.09 5.61 -18.20
CA ILE A 186 -1.71 5.65 -17.71
C ILE A 186 -1.03 4.28 -17.86
N GLY A 187 -1.75 3.19 -17.62
CA GLY A 187 -1.29 1.82 -17.85
C GLY A 187 -0.86 1.59 -19.30
N ILE A 188 -1.68 2.02 -20.26
CA ILE A 188 -1.34 1.95 -21.70
C ILE A 188 -0.11 2.81 -22.01
N LEU A 189 0.01 4.00 -21.41
CA LEU A 189 1.18 4.86 -21.59
C LEU A 189 2.48 4.21 -21.13
N PHE A 190 2.47 3.36 -20.08
CA PHE A 190 3.66 2.59 -19.68
C PHE A 190 4.14 1.60 -20.74
N PHE A 191 3.24 1.09 -21.60
CA PHE A 191 3.59 0.21 -22.72
C PHE A 191 4.03 0.97 -23.98
N LEU A 192 3.68 2.27 -24.09
CA LEU A 192 3.97 3.10 -25.27
C LEU A 192 5.20 4.00 -25.10
N ILE A 193 5.47 4.44 -23.87
CA ILE A 193 6.59 5.36 -23.61
C ILE A 193 7.90 4.54 -23.53
N PRO A 194 8.97 4.94 -24.23
CA PRO A 194 10.24 4.24 -24.22
C PRO A 194 11.00 4.46 -22.91
N ALA A 195 11.59 3.39 -22.39
CA ALA A 195 12.38 3.35 -21.17
C ALA A 195 13.78 3.95 -21.35
N LYS A 196 14.25 4.15 -22.59
CA LYS A 196 15.51 4.83 -22.90
C LYS A 196 15.20 6.10 -23.70
N ARG A 197 16.03 7.13 -23.55
CA ARG A 197 15.95 8.31 -24.43
C ARG A 197 16.12 7.86 -25.88
N LEU A 198 15.19 8.28 -26.74
CA LEU A 198 15.08 7.88 -28.15
C LEU A 198 16.31 8.25 -29.00
N THR A 199 17.13 9.19 -28.54
CA THR A 199 18.37 9.60 -29.20
C THR A 199 19.51 9.65 -28.19
N LYS A 200 20.51 8.80 -28.39
CA LYS A 200 21.86 9.01 -27.84
C LYS A 200 22.75 9.54 -28.95
N THR A 201 23.12 10.81 -28.88
CA THR A 201 24.25 11.36 -29.62
C THR A 201 25.52 10.86 -28.94
N THR A 202 26.31 10.08 -29.66
CA THR A 202 27.66 9.71 -29.21
C THR A 202 28.55 10.95 -29.19
N PRO A 203 29.66 10.96 -28.41
CA PRO A 203 30.66 12.03 -28.45
C PRO A 203 31.26 12.26 -29.85
N THR A 204 31.14 11.28 -30.74
CA THR A 204 31.59 11.29 -32.14
C THR A 204 30.54 11.80 -33.14
N GLY A 205 29.34 12.18 -32.68
CA GLY A 205 28.28 12.74 -33.53
C GLY A 205 27.40 11.70 -34.26
N GLU A 206 27.62 10.40 -34.04
CA GLU A 206 26.78 9.35 -34.62
C GLU A 206 25.47 9.20 -33.82
N ILE A 207 24.35 9.22 -34.54
CA ILE A 207 23.01 8.94 -34.01
C ILE A 207 22.84 7.42 -34.02
N VAL A 208 22.98 6.78 -32.87
CA VAL A 208 22.77 5.33 -32.76
C VAL A 208 21.27 5.04 -32.69
N ALA A 209 20.80 4.16 -33.56
CA ALA A 209 19.39 3.90 -33.81
C ALA A 209 18.63 3.26 -32.64
N PHE A 210 17.42 3.77 -32.42
CA PHE A 210 16.20 3.11 -31.95
C PHE A 210 16.33 1.69 -31.36
N ASP A 211 16.59 1.61 -30.05
CA ASP A 211 16.25 0.43 -29.24
C ASP A 211 14.98 0.76 -28.43
N TYR A 212 13.82 0.42 -29.01
CA TYR A 212 12.54 0.61 -28.35
C TYR A 212 12.35 -0.48 -27.30
N SER A 213 12.46 -0.09 -26.04
CA SER A 213 12.12 -0.90 -24.90
C SER A 213 11.07 -0.11 -24.11
N PRO A 214 9.83 -0.59 -23.95
CA PRO A 214 8.80 0.13 -23.21
C PRO A 214 9.15 0.21 -21.72
N LEU A 215 8.55 1.14 -20.98
CA LEU A 215 8.76 1.23 -19.52
C LEU A 215 8.38 -0.07 -18.81
N ILE A 216 7.32 -0.73 -19.26
CA ILE A 216 6.87 -2.03 -18.77
C ILE A 216 6.61 -2.94 -19.97
N THR A 217 7.10 -4.17 -19.92
CA THR A 217 6.78 -5.21 -20.90
C THR A 217 5.53 -6.00 -20.50
N TRP A 218 4.82 -6.58 -21.47
CA TRP A 218 3.64 -7.42 -21.18
C TRP A 218 3.97 -8.57 -20.22
N LYS A 219 5.15 -9.19 -20.39
CA LYS A 219 5.60 -10.30 -19.54
C LYS A 219 5.81 -9.85 -18.09
N GLU A 220 6.39 -8.67 -17.87
CA GLU A 220 6.52 -8.10 -16.53
C GLU A 220 5.15 -7.80 -15.94
N PHE A 221 4.29 -7.08 -16.66
CA PHE A 221 2.93 -6.78 -16.21
C PHE A 221 2.17 -8.05 -15.81
N GLN A 222 2.18 -9.07 -16.68
CA GLN A 222 1.51 -10.35 -16.41
C GLN A 222 2.04 -11.03 -15.13
N SER A 223 3.34 -10.93 -14.85
CA SER A 223 3.97 -11.54 -13.67
C SER A 223 3.68 -10.82 -12.36
N PHE A 224 3.46 -9.50 -12.42
CA PHE A 224 3.15 -8.68 -11.24
C PHE A 224 1.65 -8.52 -10.99
N MET A 225 0.80 -8.81 -11.99
CA MET A 225 -0.64 -8.66 -11.86
C MET A 225 -1.23 -9.73 -10.91
N PRO A 226 -1.91 -9.34 -9.82
CA PRO A 226 -2.56 -10.29 -8.90
C PRO A 226 -3.86 -10.86 -9.48
N TRP A 227 -3.75 -11.82 -10.39
CA TRP A 227 -4.89 -12.50 -11.02
C TRP A 227 -5.83 -13.16 -10.01
N ASP A 228 -5.28 -13.72 -8.93
CA ASP A 228 -6.07 -14.34 -7.86
C ASP A 228 -7.03 -13.35 -7.21
N ILE A 229 -6.60 -12.10 -7.01
CA ILE A 229 -7.46 -11.04 -6.46
C ILE A 229 -8.55 -10.69 -7.48
N ALA A 230 -8.21 -10.55 -8.76
CA ALA A 230 -9.20 -10.24 -9.79
C ALA A 230 -10.31 -11.32 -9.88
N ILE A 231 -9.92 -12.60 -9.84
CA ILE A 231 -10.84 -13.73 -9.84
C ILE A 231 -11.67 -13.77 -8.55
N LEU A 232 -11.03 -13.55 -7.39
CA LEU A 232 -11.70 -13.52 -6.09
C LEU A 232 -12.78 -12.42 -6.03
N VAL A 233 -12.48 -11.22 -6.54
CA VAL A 233 -13.43 -10.11 -6.59
C VAL A 233 -14.59 -10.42 -7.50
N GLY A 234 -14.32 -10.93 -8.71
CA GLY A 234 -15.38 -11.33 -9.64
C GLY A 234 -16.28 -12.44 -9.08
N GLY A 235 -15.68 -13.44 -8.43
CA GLY A 235 -16.42 -14.51 -7.74
C GLY A 235 -17.23 -13.99 -6.55
N GLY A 236 -16.72 -13.02 -5.80
CA GLY A 236 -17.42 -12.37 -4.70
C GLY A 236 -18.66 -11.61 -5.18
N PHE A 237 -18.57 -10.88 -6.29
CA PHE A 237 -19.72 -10.20 -6.89
C PHE A 237 -20.75 -11.20 -7.44
N ALA A 238 -20.31 -12.24 -8.14
CA ALA A 238 -21.22 -13.29 -8.61
C ALA A 238 -21.97 -13.99 -7.46
N LEU A 239 -21.29 -14.22 -6.33
CA LEU A 239 -21.93 -14.77 -5.13
C LEU A 239 -22.90 -13.78 -4.50
N ALA A 240 -22.56 -12.49 -4.43
CA ALA A 240 -23.45 -11.45 -3.92
C ALA A 240 -24.74 -11.36 -4.75
N ASP A 241 -24.63 -11.38 -6.08
CA ASP A 241 -25.77 -11.39 -7.00
C ASP A 241 -26.62 -12.65 -6.82
N GLY A 242 -25.98 -13.83 -6.68
CA GLY A 242 -26.69 -15.08 -6.39
C GLY A 242 -27.45 -15.06 -5.06
N CYS A 243 -26.90 -14.43 -4.02
CA CYS A 243 -27.58 -14.23 -2.74
C CYS A 243 -28.79 -13.28 -2.84
N GLU A 244 -28.71 -12.26 -3.70
CA GLU A 244 -29.81 -11.34 -3.96
C GLU A 244 -30.94 -12.02 -4.74
N GLU A 245 -30.61 -12.67 -5.86
CA GLU A 245 -31.58 -13.37 -6.73
C GLU A 245 -32.26 -14.55 -6.02
N SER A 246 -31.53 -15.27 -5.15
CA SER A 246 -32.12 -16.34 -4.33
C SER A 246 -33.03 -15.83 -3.19
N GLY A 247 -33.02 -14.52 -2.92
CA GLY A 247 -33.75 -13.91 -1.80
C GLY A 247 -33.11 -14.15 -0.43
N LEU A 248 -31.92 -14.75 -0.38
CA LEU A 248 -31.19 -15.00 0.87
C LEU A 248 -30.83 -13.69 1.58
N SER A 249 -30.35 -12.69 0.83
CA SER A 249 -30.04 -11.35 1.36
C SER A 249 -31.24 -10.73 2.09
N LYS A 250 -32.44 -10.85 1.48
CA LYS A 250 -33.70 -10.36 2.06
C LYS A 250 -34.12 -11.16 3.29
N TRP A 251 -33.97 -12.49 3.26
CA TRP A 251 -34.29 -13.33 4.41
C TRP A 251 -33.42 -13.02 5.62
N ILE A 252 -32.09 -12.88 5.43
CA ILE A 252 -31.15 -12.50 6.49
C ILE A 252 -31.46 -11.07 6.98
N GLY A 253 -31.69 -10.12 6.07
CA GLY A 253 -32.03 -8.74 6.41
C GLY A 253 -33.27 -8.64 7.30
N ASN A 254 -34.32 -9.44 7.02
CA ASN A 254 -35.51 -9.48 7.85
C ASN A 254 -35.23 -10.01 9.27
N LYS A 255 -34.31 -10.97 9.42
CA LYS A 255 -33.89 -11.47 10.75
C LYS A 255 -33.08 -10.43 11.52
N LEU A 256 -32.36 -9.55 10.83
CA LEU A 256 -31.60 -8.45 11.43
C LEU A 256 -32.42 -7.17 11.62
N SER A 257 -33.67 -7.11 11.14
CA SER A 257 -34.55 -5.94 11.30
C SER A 257 -34.68 -5.42 12.75
N PRO A 258 -34.66 -6.25 13.82
CA PRO A 258 -34.70 -5.75 15.20
C PRO A 258 -33.47 -4.90 15.59
N LEU A 259 -32.33 -5.03 14.91
CA LEU A 259 -31.18 -4.13 15.13
C LEU A 259 -31.45 -2.71 14.63
N GLY A 260 -32.42 -2.53 13.71
CA GLY A 260 -32.80 -1.21 13.19
C GLY A 260 -33.38 -0.27 14.24
N SER A 261 -33.91 -0.79 15.37
CA SER A 261 -34.39 0.04 16.48
C SER A 261 -33.30 0.51 17.44
N LEU A 262 -32.07 0.01 17.29
CA LEU A 262 -30.94 0.42 18.12
C LEU A 262 -30.35 1.75 17.63
N PRO A 263 -29.76 2.56 18.52
CA PRO A 263 -28.99 3.73 18.13
C PRO A 263 -27.85 3.37 17.16
N VAL A 264 -27.59 4.24 16.18
CA VAL A 264 -26.59 4.01 15.12
C VAL A 264 -25.20 3.65 15.67
N TRP A 265 -24.74 4.32 16.74
CA TRP A 265 -23.44 4.03 17.35
C TRP A 265 -23.34 2.61 17.91
N LEU A 266 -24.44 2.06 18.42
CA LEU A 266 -24.49 0.71 18.96
C LEU A 266 -24.46 -0.33 17.84
N ASN A 267 -25.14 -0.05 16.72
CA ASN A 267 -25.06 -0.88 15.52
C ASN A 267 -23.64 -0.91 14.94
N ILE A 268 -22.95 0.23 14.90
CA ILE A 268 -21.53 0.29 14.49
C ILE A 268 -20.67 -0.55 15.44
N PHE A 269 -20.87 -0.42 16.75
CA PHE A 269 -20.13 -1.17 17.76
C PHE A 269 -20.33 -2.69 17.62
N ILE A 270 -21.58 -3.16 17.53
CA ILE A 270 -21.90 -4.59 17.36
C ILE A 270 -21.28 -5.12 16.06
N SER A 271 -21.41 -4.37 14.97
CA SER A 271 -20.85 -4.78 13.67
C SER A 271 -19.33 -4.89 13.71
N SER A 272 -18.66 -4.00 14.45
CA SER A 272 -17.20 -4.01 14.60
C SER A 272 -16.67 -5.19 15.44
N PHE A 273 -17.52 -5.84 16.24
CA PHE A 273 -17.18 -7.04 17.01
C PHE A 273 -17.46 -8.35 16.25
N LEU A 274 -18.35 -8.28 15.26
CA LEU A 274 -18.77 -9.43 14.45
C LEU A 274 -17.80 -9.72 13.30
N VAL A 275 -17.03 -8.70 12.90
CA VAL A 275 -15.93 -8.74 11.93
C VAL A 275 -14.60 -8.93 12.66
#